data_AF-A0AAE9CYM0-F1
#
_entry.id   AF-A0AAE9CYM0-F1
#
_cell.length_a   1.000
_cell.length_b   1.000
_cell.length_c   1.000
_cell.angle_alpha   90.00
_cell.angle_beta   90.00
_cell.angle_gamma   90.00
#
_symmetry.space_group_name_H-M   'P 1'
#
loop_
_entity.id
_entity.type
_entity.pdbx_description
1 polymer ?
#
loop_
_entity_poly.entity_id
_entity_poly.type
_entity_poly.pdbx_seq_one_letter_code
_entity_poly.pdbx_strand_id
1 'polypeptide(L)'
;MPKTTTPKSFVDKNPIIYFPVSNLNGLSKEQRAMLELQIMLGIDWTEIMKLLIAYAITFVPLAICLFCCMCSYLTAFTRNLRDHVGSPLFPLIISSYRTIRYHYIGFFVFGIAGIAMSIGSQVYLAVLFMRVFVFLAYVLTVYVAMYQIVISIVSIHRFINSRQSPELRGELTRCNVFFLIIFMTFVVLFKDIGMGVWMMILVLDNDSSTTTIYTFTTYYSMVYVTHQILLFIATIFQFCISEAPKSHSEYCVVTHTKYIGLVKMILGAICFACYLLKYETVIASTIFFGVDIFLVPVVIQITEIRAKPNVIIPTEIQKVPMKV
;
A
#
# COMPACT_ATOMS: atom_id res chain seq x y z
N MET A 1 31.62 54.49 38.62
CA MET A 1 31.49 53.52 37.50
C MET A 1 30.44 52.49 37.86
N PRO A 2 29.26 52.47 37.23
CA PRO A 2 28.25 51.45 37.48
C PRO A 2 28.60 50.18 36.70
N LYS A 3 28.53 49.02 37.36
CA LYS A 3 28.70 47.70 36.74
C LYS A 3 27.51 47.42 35.82
N THR A 4 27.76 47.31 34.52
CA THR A 4 26.83 46.81 33.52
C THR A 4 26.65 45.30 33.71
N THR A 5 25.50 44.87 34.22
CA THR A 5 25.06 43.48 34.14
C THR A 5 24.35 43.27 32.80
N THR A 6 25.00 42.56 31.90
CA THR A 6 24.39 41.98 30.69
C THR A 6 23.34 40.93 31.08
N PRO A 7 22.16 40.87 30.43
CA PRO A 7 21.23 39.79 30.64
C PRO A 7 21.83 38.49 30.10
N LYS A 8 21.91 37.45 30.93
CA LYS A 8 22.28 36.10 30.48
C LYS A 8 21.23 35.65 29.45
N SER A 9 21.69 35.30 28.24
CA SER A 9 20.85 34.66 27.24
C SER A 9 20.38 33.31 27.78
N PHE A 10 19.09 33.20 28.07
CA PHE A 10 18.43 31.90 28.25
C PHE A 10 18.25 31.26 26.87
N VAL A 11 19.33 30.72 26.33
CA VAL A 11 19.26 29.74 25.24
C VAL A 11 19.92 28.48 25.79
N ASP A 12 19.13 27.75 26.59
CA ASP A 12 19.54 26.46 27.09
C ASP A 12 19.48 25.45 25.95
N LYS A 13 20.60 24.80 25.65
CA LYS A 13 20.80 23.86 24.52
C LYS A 13 20.27 22.46 24.85
N ASN A 14 19.03 22.35 25.32
CA ASN A 14 18.42 21.05 25.60
C ASN A 14 16.93 21.05 25.20
N PRO A 15 16.49 20.23 24.22
CA PRO A 15 15.14 20.33 23.66
C PRO A 15 14.04 19.70 24.54
N ILE A 16 14.37 19.31 25.78
CA ILE A 16 13.43 18.63 26.68
C ILE A 16 13.35 19.42 27.99
N ILE A 17 12.67 20.56 27.96
CA ILE A 17 12.20 21.23 29.18
C ILE A 17 10.71 21.47 29.00
N TYR A 18 9.90 20.62 29.64
CA TYR A 18 8.49 20.89 29.88
C TYR A 18 8.39 22.10 30.81
N PHE A 19 8.09 23.27 30.27
CA PHE A 19 7.75 24.43 31.10
C PHE A 19 6.28 24.33 31.55
N PRO A 20 5.99 24.16 32.85
CA PRO A 20 4.61 24.19 33.33
C PRO A 20 4.03 25.61 33.16
N VAL A 21 2.77 25.64 32.70
CA VAL A 21 1.94 26.83 32.37
C VAL A 21 1.79 27.83 33.54
N SER A 22 2.21 27.46 34.76
CA SER A 22 2.13 28.31 35.96
C SER A 22 3.10 29.50 35.99
N ASN A 23 4.07 29.61 35.07
CA ASN A 23 5.09 30.68 35.06
C ASN A 23 4.85 31.80 34.03
N LEU A 24 3.66 31.89 33.42
CA LEU A 24 3.33 32.88 32.38
C LEU A 24 3.10 34.32 32.90
N ASN A 25 2.95 34.48 34.22
CA ASN A 25 2.70 35.77 34.88
C ASN A 25 4.03 36.49 35.16
N GLY A 26 4.65 37.04 34.12
CA GLY A 26 5.88 37.83 34.23
C GLY A 26 6.68 37.99 32.93
N LEU A 27 6.35 37.22 31.89
CA LEU A 27 7.00 37.30 30.58
C LEU A 27 6.46 38.47 29.75
N SER A 28 7.35 39.15 29.02
CA SER A 28 6.93 40.13 28.02
C SER A 28 6.15 39.46 26.89
N LYS A 29 5.35 40.22 26.14
CA LYS A 29 4.53 39.72 25.03
C LYS A 29 5.34 38.91 24.01
N GLU A 30 6.57 39.34 23.73
CA GLU A 30 7.48 38.68 22.79
C GLU A 30 8.04 37.35 23.33
N GLN A 31 8.39 37.29 24.62
CA GLN A 31 8.89 36.07 25.23
C GLN A 31 7.80 34.99 25.35
N ARG A 32 6.54 35.41 25.58
CA ARG A 32 5.38 34.51 25.55
C ARG A 32 5.17 33.93 24.15
N ALA A 33 5.21 34.77 23.11
CA ALA A 33 5.09 34.33 21.73
C ALA A 33 6.20 33.35 21.31
N MET A 34 7.46 33.60 21.70
CA MET A 34 8.56 32.67 21.42
C MET A 34 8.39 31.31 22.14
N LEU A 35 7.91 31.31 23.38
CA LEU A 35 7.68 30.08 24.14
C LEU A 35 6.52 29.27 23.54
N GLU A 36 5.42 29.92 23.17
CA GLU A 36 4.30 29.27 22.47
C GLU A 36 4.76 28.66 21.14
N LEU A 37 5.63 29.34 20.39
CA LEU A 37 6.20 28.85 19.13
C LEU A 37 7.14 27.66 19.35
N GLN A 38 7.95 27.67 20.41
CA GLN A 38 8.78 26.53 20.80
C GLN A 38 7.95 25.31 21.22
N ILE A 39 6.87 25.53 21.97
CA ILE A 39 5.95 24.46 22.39
C ILE A 39 5.24 23.87 21.16
N MET A 40 4.75 24.71 20.25
CA MET A 40 4.14 24.24 18.99
C MET A 40 5.13 23.42 18.14
N LEU A 41 6.36 23.91 17.96
CA LEU A 41 7.41 23.17 17.24
C LEU A 41 7.75 21.84 17.94
N GLY A 42 7.82 21.82 19.27
CA GLY A 42 8.11 20.60 20.04
C GLY A 42 7.00 19.54 19.92
N ILE A 43 5.74 19.97 19.86
CA ILE A 43 4.59 19.10 19.62
C ILE A 43 4.66 18.53 18.20
N ASP A 44 4.91 19.35 17.18
CA ASP A 44 5.05 18.91 15.78
C ASP A 44 6.17 17.89 15.61
N TRP A 45 7.33 18.12 16.22
CA TRP A 45 8.44 17.17 16.19
C TRP A 45 8.11 15.83 16.82
N THR A 46 7.33 15.83 17.92
CA THR A 46 6.93 14.60 18.60
C THR A 46 6.00 13.76 17.71
N GLU A 47 5.02 14.40 17.07
CA GLU A 47 4.09 13.74 16.16
C GLU A 47 4.80 13.19 14.91
N ILE A 48 5.74 13.94 14.34
CA ILE A 48 6.59 13.46 13.23
C ILE A 48 7.41 12.23 13.65
N MET A 49 8.00 12.24 14.85
CA MET A 49 8.79 11.10 15.34
C MET A 49 7.92 9.86 15.57
N LYS A 50 6.73 10.00 16.14
CA LYS A 50 5.77 8.90 16.27
C LYS A 50 5.41 8.31 14.91
N LEU A 51 5.12 9.16 13.93
CA LEU A 51 4.82 8.74 12.56
C LEU A 51 6.00 7.97 11.95
N LEU A 52 7.24 8.49 12.06
CA LEU A 52 8.44 7.83 11.57
C LEU A 52 8.68 6.47 12.23
N ILE A 53 8.49 6.38 13.54
CA ILE A 53 8.59 5.11 14.29
C ILE A 53 7.54 4.12 13.79
N ALA A 54 6.30 4.55 13.61
CA ALA A 54 5.22 3.71 13.11
C ALA A 54 5.49 3.21 11.67
N TYR A 55 6.02 4.09 10.81
CA TYR A 55 6.51 3.74 9.47
C TYR A 55 7.60 2.68 9.54
N ALA A 56 8.60 2.90 10.39
CA ALA A 56 9.74 2.00 10.54
C ALA A 56 9.28 0.62 11.02
N ILE A 57 8.46 0.54 12.06
CA ILE A 57 7.99 -0.72 12.63
C ILE A 57 7.09 -1.49 11.66
N THR A 58 6.29 -0.79 10.83
CA THR A 58 5.31 -1.44 9.96
C THR A 58 5.88 -1.80 8.59
N PHE A 59 6.52 -0.84 7.92
CA PHE A 59 6.92 -1.00 6.52
C PHE A 59 8.32 -1.58 6.35
N VAL A 60 9.26 -1.30 7.26
CA VAL A 60 10.63 -1.84 7.13
C VAL A 60 10.65 -3.37 7.20
N PRO A 61 9.94 -4.05 8.12
CA PRO A 61 9.89 -5.51 8.11
C PRO A 61 9.29 -6.08 6.82
N LEU A 62 8.24 -5.45 6.28
CA LEU A 62 7.64 -5.88 5.01
C LEU A 62 8.59 -5.65 3.83
N ALA A 63 9.30 -4.51 3.80
CA ALA A 63 10.30 -4.21 2.78
C ALA A 63 11.49 -5.19 2.84
N ILE A 64 11.98 -5.52 4.03
CA ILE A 64 13.02 -6.53 4.24
C ILE A 64 12.51 -7.90 3.77
N CYS A 65 11.29 -8.28 4.15
CA CYS A 65 10.69 -9.55 3.71
C CYS A 65 10.61 -9.62 2.18
N LEU A 66 10.12 -8.55 1.54
CA LEU A 66 10.01 -8.44 0.09
C LEU A 66 11.38 -8.59 -0.61
N PHE A 67 12.41 -7.96 -0.06
CA PHE A 67 13.77 -8.04 -0.58
C PHE A 67 14.37 -9.44 -0.40
N CYS A 68 14.30 -10.00 0.81
CA CYS A 68 14.85 -11.31 1.16
C CYS A 68 14.16 -12.45 0.40
N CYS A 69 12.84 -12.35 0.15
CA CYS A 69 12.08 -13.37 -0.57
C CYS A 69 12.24 -13.27 -2.10
N MET A 70 12.86 -12.22 -2.63
CA MET A 70 12.90 -11.95 -4.08
C MET A 70 13.54 -13.08 -4.87
N CYS A 71 14.74 -13.55 -4.50
CA CYS A 71 15.45 -14.61 -5.23
C CYS A 71 14.69 -15.94 -5.20
N SER A 72 14.18 -16.31 -4.01
CA SER A 72 13.38 -17.51 -3.82
C SER A 72 12.09 -17.47 -4.62
N TYR A 73 11.43 -16.31 -4.67
CA TYR A 73 10.24 -16.08 -5.48
C TYR A 73 10.51 -16.26 -6.97
N LEU A 74 11.55 -15.62 -7.52
CA LEU A 74 11.87 -15.72 -8.95
C LEU A 74 12.16 -17.17 -9.37
N THR A 75 12.83 -17.92 -8.50
CA THR A 75 13.12 -19.35 -8.71
C THR A 75 11.85 -20.20 -8.63
N ALA A 76 11.03 -20.00 -7.60
CA ALA A 76 9.77 -20.71 -7.40
C ALA A 76 8.80 -20.48 -8.56
N PHE A 77 8.63 -19.23 -8.98
CA PHE A 77 7.78 -18.87 -10.11
C PHE A 77 8.21 -19.54 -11.41
N THR A 78 9.52 -19.55 -11.69
CA THR A 78 10.05 -20.19 -12.91
C THR A 78 9.78 -21.69 -12.91
N ARG A 79 9.87 -22.34 -11.73
CA ARG A 79 9.54 -23.76 -11.56
C ARG A 79 8.05 -24.03 -11.79
N ASN A 80 7.18 -23.20 -11.21
CA ASN A 80 5.73 -23.38 -11.24
C ASN A 80 5.08 -22.81 -12.52
N LEU A 81 5.86 -22.19 -13.42
CA LEU A 81 5.37 -21.50 -14.61
C LEU A 81 4.43 -22.38 -15.45
N ARG A 82 4.76 -23.66 -15.61
CA ARG A 82 3.96 -24.62 -16.38
C ARG A 82 2.54 -24.79 -15.82
N ASP A 83 2.40 -24.71 -14.50
CA ASP A 83 1.12 -24.86 -13.79
C ASP A 83 0.24 -23.60 -13.90
N HIS A 84 0.83 -22.49 -14.33
CA HIS A 84 0.11 -21.26 -14.61
C HIS A 84 -0.33 -21.11 -16.06
N VAL A 85 0.47 -21.59 -17.04
CA VAL A 85 0.24 -21.34 -18.47
C VAL A 85 -1.15 -21.75 -18.92
N GLY A 86 -1.70 -22.85 -18.41
CA GLY A 86 -3.04 -23.33 -18.75
C GLY A 86 -4.19 -22.45 -18.24
N SER A 87 -3.97 -21.69 -17.16
CA SER A 87 -5.05 -21.02 -16.42
C SER A 87 -5.56 -19.75 -17.12
N PRO A 88 -6.87 -19.44 -17.00
CA PRO A 88 -7.42 -18.12 -17.33
C PRO A 88 -6.74 -16.96 -16.61
N LEU A 89 -6.21 -17.21 -15.41
CA LEU A 89 -5.60 -16.21 -14.54
C LEU A 89 -4.13 -15.91 -14.88
N PHE A 90 -3.56 -16.62 -15.88
CA PHE A 90 -2.19 -16.42 -16.31
C PHE A 90 -1.81 -14.95 -16.58
N PRO A 91 -2.63 -14.12 -17.25
CA PRO A 91 -2.32 -12.71 -17.49
C PRO A 91 -2.11 -11.90 -16.20
N LEU A 92 -2.89 -12.19 -15.15
CA LEU A 92 -2.76 -11.52 -13.84
C LEU A 92 -1.45 -11.93 -13.16
N ILE A 93 -1.20 -13.24 -13.12
CA ILE A 93 -0.03 -13.82 -12.47
C ILE A 93 1.28 -13.38 -13.15
N ILE A 94 1.33 -13.38 -14.49
CA ILE A 94 2.51 -12.93 -15.22
C ILE A 94 2.74 -11.42 -15.09
N SER A 95 1.68 -10.61 -15.02
CA SER A 95 1.76 -9.18 -14.75
C SER A 95 2.38 -8.91 -13.38
N SER A 96 1.94 -9.64 -12.35
CA SER A 96 2.52 -9.58 -11.01
C SER A 96 3.99 -9.96 -10.98
N TYR A 97 4.35 -11.07 -11.63
CA TYR A 97 5.74 -11.51 -11.72
C TYR A 97 6.64 -10.44 -12.37
N ARG A 98 6.21 -9.86 -13.49
CA ARG A 98 6.96 -8.79 -14.16
C ARG A 98 7.09 -7.55 -13.27
N THR A 99 6.02 -7.18 -12.58
CA THR A 99 6.04 -6.01 -11.68
C THR A 99 7.01 -6.21 -10.52
N ILE A 100 6.95 -7.37 -9.85
CA ILE A 100 7.86 -7.73 -8.76
C ILE A 100 9.31 -7.82 -9.25
N ARG A 101 9.56 -8.48 -10.39
CA ARG A 101 10.90 -8.65 -10.94
C ARG A 101 11.56 -7.34 -11.37
N TYR A 102 10.82 -6.43 -12.02
CA TYR A 102 11.43 -5.25 -12.64
C TYR A 102 11.17 -3.96 -11.85
N HIS A 103 9.91 -3.69 -11.48
CA HIS A 103 9.54 -2.42 -10.87
C HIS A 103 9.90 -2.36 -9.39
N TYR A 104 9.69 -3.44 -8.63
CA TYR A 104 10.08 -3.48 -7.22
C TYR A 104 11.60 -3.50 -7.03
N ILE A 105 12.35 -4.23 -7.87
CA ILE A 105 13.82 -4.16 -7.85
C ILE A 105 14.29 -2.74 -8.15
N GLY A 106 13.75 -2.11 -9.21
CA GLY A 106 14.04 -0.73 -9.53
C GLY A 106 13.71 0.22 -8.37
N PHE A 107 12.53 0.07 -7.75
CA PHE A 107 12.08 0.89 -6.63
C PHE A 107 13.09 0.86 -5.47
N PHE A 108 13.58 -0.32 -5.08
CA PHE A 108 14.61 -0.42 -4.04
C PHE A 108 15.96 0.17 -4.47
N VAL A 109 16.41 -0.13 -5.69
CA VAL A 109 17.70 0.35 -6.19
C VAL A 109 17.72 1.88 -6.26
N PHE A 110 16.72 2.49 -6.90
CA PHE A 110 16.63 3.95 -7.04
C PHE A 110 16.37 4.64 -5.69
N GLY A 111 15.59 4.03 -4.80
CA GLY A 111 15.36 4.56 -3.45
C GLY A 111 16.62 4.57 -2.60
N ILE A 112 17.33 3.44 -2.49
CA ILE A 112 18.55 3.31 -1.68
C ILE A 112 19.66 4.19 -2.26
N ALA A 113 19.89 4.11 -3.58
CA ALA A 113 20.93 4.92 -4.21
C ALA A 113 20.61 6.42 -4.14
N GLY A 114 19.34 6.81 -4.32
CA GLY A 114 18.90 8.20 -4.18
C GLY A 114 19.16 8.76 -2.77
N ILE A 115 18.82 7.99 -1.73
CA ILE A 115 19.10 8.37 -0.33
C ILE A 115 20.61 8.45 -0.08
N ALA A 116 21.37 7.44 -0.48
CA ALA A 116 22.83 7.41 -0.28
C ALA A 116 23.53 8.58 -0.98
N MET A 117 23.11 8.92 -2.20
CA MET A 117 23.64 10.06 -2.95
C MET A 117 23.18 11.41 -2.39
N SER A 118 22.02 11.49 -1.73
CA SER A 118 21.54 12.70 -1.05
C SER A 118 22.38 13.04 0.19
N ILE A 119 22.94 12.03 0.84
CA ILE A 119 23.89 12.19 1.94
C ILE A 119 25.27 12.61 1.40
N GLY A 120 25.64 12.11 0.22
CA GLY A 120 26.82 12.56 -0.50
C GLY A 120 26.63 13.96 -1.12
N SER A 121 27.73 14.66 -1.42
CA SER A 121 27.69 15.99 -2.06
C SER A 121 27.23 15.97 -3.53
N GLN A 122 26.55 14.92 -4.01
CA GLN A 122 26.09 14.76 -5.40
C GLN A 122 24.59 15.06 -5.56
N VAL A 123 24.23 16.30 -5.28
CA VAL A 123 22.82 16.75 -5.21
C VAL A 123 22.04 16.52 -6.52
N TYR A 124 22.66 16.77 -7.68
CA TYR A 124 21.96 16.63 -8.97
C TYR A 124 21.56 15.17 -9.29
N LEU A 125 22.49 14.23 -9.10
CA LEU A 125 22.24 12.81 -9.37
C LEU A 125 21.24 12.23 -8.35
N ALA A 126 21.35 12.64 -7.09
CA ALA A 126 20.40 12.30 -6.05
C ALA A 126 18.97 12.71 -6.41
N VAL A 127 18.76 13.94 -6.89
CA VAL A 127 17.44 14.42 -7.32
C VAL A 127 16.89 13.58 -8.47
N LEU A 128 17.72 13.22 -9.46
CA LEU A 128 17.29 12.39 -10.58
C LEU A 128 16.85 11.00 -10.12
N PHE A 129 17.63 10.36 -9.24
CA PHE A 129 17.28 9.05 -8.66
C PHE A 129 16.00 9.11 -7.83
N MET A 130 15.83 10.15 -7.01
CA MET A 130 14.61 10.36 -6.22
C MET A 130 13.38 10.58 -7.10
N ARG A 131 13.51 11.26 -8.25
CA ARG A 131 12.40 11.39 -9.22
C ARG A 131 11.99 10.04 -9.82
N VAL A 132 12.97 9.22 -10.21
CA VAL A 132 12.69 7.86 -10.73
C VAL A 132 12.06 6.99 -9.64
N PHE A 133 12.54 7.09 -8.40
CA PHE A 133 11.95 6.42 -7.25
C PHE A 133 10.48 6.81 -7.04
N VAL A 134 10.15 8.10 -7.06
CA VAL A 134 8.76 8.59 -6.92
C VAL A 134 7.89 8.12 -8.07
N PHE A 135 8.40 8.14 -9.31
CA PHE A 135 7.67 7.61 -10.46
C PHE A 135 7.39 6.11 -10.32
N LEU A 136 8.37 5.32 -9.90
CA LEU A 136 8.18 3.90 -9.64
C LEU A 136 7.20 3.66 -8.49
N ALA A 137 7.27 4.45 -7.42
CA ALA A 137 6.31 4.39 -6.31
C ALA A 137 4.87 4.59 -6.82
N TYR A 138 4.67 5.58 -7.71
CA TYR A 138 3.36 5.82 -8.33
C TYR A 138 2.90 4.62 -9.18
N VAL A 139 3.76 4.10 -10.06
CA VAL A 139 3.45 2.92 -10.87
C VAL A 139 3.07 1.71 -10.00
N LEU A 140 3.77 1.51 -8.88
CA LEU A 140 3.47 0.45 -7.93
C LEU A 140 2.13 0.68 -7.22
N THR A 141 1.80 1.91 -6.83
CA THR A 141 0.49 2.26 -6.26
C THR A 141 -0.65 1.92 -7.21
N VAL A 142 -0.52 2.28 -8.50
CA VAL A 142 -1.51 1.93 -9.53
C VAL A 142 -1.64 0.41 -9.67
N TYR A 143 -0.51 -0.30 -9.71
CA TYR A 143 -0.49 -1.75 -9.79
C TYR A 143 -1.20 -2.41 -8.60
N VAL A 144 -0.87 -2.05 -7.36
CA VAL A 144 -1.46 -2.71 -6.18
C VAL A 144 -2.96 -2.44 -6.06
N ALA A 145 -3.41 -1.22 -6.40
CA ALA A 145 -4.82 -0.89 -6.43
C ALA A 145 -5.58 -1.71 -7.49
N MET A 146 -5.05 -1.76 -8.73
CA MET A 146 -5.62 -2.59 -9.78
C MET A 146 -5.65 -4.06 -9.36
N TYR A 147 -4.54 -4.58 -8.83
CA TYR A 147 -4.40 -5.97 -8.44
C TYR A 147 -5.47 -6.37 -7.42
N GLN A 148 -5.65 -5.55 -6.37
CA GLN A 148 -6.66 -5.77 -5.33
C GLN A 148 -8.08 -5.77 -5.90
N ILE A 149 -8.42 -4.85 -6.81
CA ILE A 149 -9.73 -4.83 -7.46
C ILE A 149 -9.94 -6.09 -8.31
N VAL A 150 -8.96 -6.46 -9.13
CA VAL A 150 -9.06 -7.63 -10.01
C VAL A 150 -9.22 -8.93 -9.23
N ILE A 151 -8.39 -9.18 -8.20
CA ILE A 151 -8.54 -10.40 -7.37
C ILE A 151 -9.89 -10.42 -6.65
N SER A 152 -10.42 -9.26 -6.28
CA SER A 152 -11.74 -9.14 -5.64
C SER A 152 -12.85 -9.54 -6.60
N ILE A 153 -12.84 -9.02 -7.83
CA ILE A 153 -13.85 -9.35 -8.85
C ILE A 153 -13.78 -10.83 -9.23
N VAL A 154 -12.57 -11.36 -9.45
CA VAL A 154 -12.37 -12.79 -9.73
C VAL A 154 -12.90 -13.65 -8.58
N SER A 155 -12.65 -13.25 -7.34
CA SER A 155 -13.11 -13.97 -6.15
C SER A 155 -14.63 -13.93 -5.99
N ILE A 156 -15.27 -12.80 -6.29
CA ILE A 156 -16.73 -12.68 -6.29
C ILE A 156 -17.35 -13.54 -7.40
N HIS A 157 -16.77 -13.50 -8.61
CA HIS A 157 -17.19 -14.36 -9.72
C HIS A 157 -17.10 -15.85 -9.34
N ARG A 158 -15.99 -16.27 -8.71
CA ARG A 158 -15.82 -17.63 -8.20
C ARG A 158 -16.90 -18.01 -7.19
N PHE A 159 -17.26 -17.10 -6.27
CA PHE A 159 -18.33 -17.32 -5.30
C PHE A 159 -19.68 -17.52 -5.99
N ILE A 160 -20.05 -16.64 -6.92
CA ILE A 160 -21.30 -16.75 -7.68
C ILE A 160 -21.37 -18.10 -8.40
N ASN A 161 -20.31 -18.48 -9.12
CA ASN A 161 -20.24 -19.77 -9.81
C ASN A 161 -20.36 -20.97 -8.86
N SER A 162 -19.75 -20.90 -7.66
CA SER A 162 -19.85 -22.00 -6.68
C SER A 162 -21.28 -22.24 -6.18
N ARG A 163 -22.16 -21.25 -6.31
CA ARG A 163 -23.58 -21.33 -5.91
C ARG A 163 -24.52 -21.65 -7.07
N GLN A 164 -24.02 -21.64 -8.30
CA GLN A 164 -24.79 -22.01 -9.49
C GLN A 164 -24.73 -23.52 -9.73
N SER A 165 -25.79 -24.06 -10.33
CA SER A 165 -25.80 -25.43 -10.86
C SER A 165 -24.68 -25.58 -11.89
N PRO A 166 -24.07 -26.78 -12.02
CA PRO A 166 -22.92 -26.99 -12.92
C PRO A 166 -23.14 -26.52 -14.35
N GLU A 167 -24.38 -26.65 -14.85
CA GLU A 167 -24.80 -26.25 -16.20
C GLU A 167 -24.82 -24.73 -16.44
N LEU A 168 -24.99 -23.94 -15.37
CA LEU A 168 -25.06 -22.48 -15.43
C LEU A 168 -23.73 -21.79 -15.08
N ARG A 169 -22.70 -22.56 -14.72
CA ARG A 169 -21.40 -22.01 -14.31
C ARG A 169 -20.70 -21.37 -15.51
N GLY A 170 -20.37 -20.09 -15.39
CA GLY A 170 -19.53 -19.40 -16.38
C GLY A 170 -18.05 -19.72 -16.17
N GLU A 171 -17.29 -19.94 -17.24
CA GLU A 171 -15.84 -20.06 -17.15
C GLU A 171 -15.15 -18.73 -17.51
N LEU A 172 -14.21 -18.32 -16.67
CA LEU A 172 -13.31 -17.22 -17.00
C LEU A 172 -12.40 -17.65 -18.14
N THR A 173 -12.27 -16.83 -19.18
CA THR A 173 -11.26 -17.01 -20.22
C THR A 173 -10.05 -16.12 -19.94
N ARG A 174 -8.89 -16.44 -20.54
CA ARG A 174 -7.71 -15.56 -20.48
C ARG A 174 -8.00 -14.17 -21.02
N CYS A 175 -8.83 -14.10 -22.06
CA CYS A 175 -9.23 -12.84 -22.69
C CYS A 175 -10.02 -11.97 -21.69
N ASN A 176 -10.99 -12.57 -20.98
CA ASN A 176 -11.77 -11.87 -19.95
C ASN A 176 -10.86 -11.28 -18.85
N VAL A 177 -9.90 -12.06 -18.34
CA VAL A 177 -8.97 -11.61 -17.31
C VAL A 177 -8.03 -10.52 -17.84
N PHE A 178 -7.53 -10.67 -19.05
CA PHE A 178 -6.67 -9.65 -19.68
C PHE A 178 -7.40 -8.32 -19.87
N PHE A 179 -8.63 -8.34 -20.40
CA PHE A 179 -9.45 -7.14 -20.52
C PHE A 179 -9.79 -6.54 -19.16
N LEU A 180 -10.09 -7.38 -18.16
CA LEU A 180 -10.37 -6.92 -16.80
C LEU A 180 -9.17 -6.17 -16.20
N ILE A 181 -7.95 -6.69 -16.37
CA ILE A 181 -6.72 -6.02 -15.91
C ILE A 181 -6.58 -4.66 -16.57
N ILE A 182 -6.66 -4.60 -17.91
CA ILE A 182 -6.50 -3.34 -18.66
C ILE A 182 -7.56 -2.32 -18.26
N PHE A 183 -8.82 -2.74 -18.22
CA PHE A 183 -9.93 -1.88 -17.85
C PHE A 183 -9.76 -1.33 -16.43
N MET A 184 -9.39 -2.18 -15.47
CA MET A 184 -9.17 -1.74 -14.08
C MET A 184 -7.94 -0.85 -13.94
N THR A 185 -6.87 -1.07 -14.72
CA THR A 185 -5.76 -0.11 -14.80
C THR A 185 -6.24 1.26 -15.26
N PHE A 186 -7.04 1.33 -16.32
CA PHE A 186 -7.60 2.60 -16.78
C PHE A 186 -8.50 3.26 -15.73
N VAL A 187 -9.35 2.50 -15.04
CA VAL A 187 -10.19 3.04 -13.95
C VAL A 187 -9.34 3.69 -12.85
N VAL A 188 -8.24 3.04 -12.43
CA VAL A 188 -7.33 3.60 -11.43
C VAL A 188 -6.62 4.85 -11.95
N LEU A 189 -6.16 4.85 -13.21
CA LEU A 189 -5.53 6.03 -13.81
C LEU A 189 -6.50 7.21 -13.98
N PHE A 190 -7.74 6.95 -14.41
CA PHE A 190 -8.75 8.00 -14.55
C PHE A 190 -9.11 8.62 -13.20
N LYS A 191 -9.19 7.82 -12.13
CA LYS A 191 -9.31 8.32 -10.77
C LYS A 191 -8.17 9.29 -10.46
N ASP A 192 -6.92 8.90 -10.71
CA ASP A 192 -5.75 9.73 -10.40
C ASP A 192 -5.69 11.02 -11.22
N ILE A 193 -6.06 10.97 -12.50
CA ILE A 193 -6.18 12.17 -13.35
C ILE A 193 -7.25 13.11 -12.80
N GLY A 194 -8.43 12.58 -12.44
CA GLY A 194 -9.49 13.38 -11.82
C GLY A 194 -9.01 14.08 -10.55
N MET A 195 -8.23 13.38 -9.72
CA MET A 195 -7.61 13.97 -8.52
C MET A 195 -6.57 15.04 -8.87
N GLY A 196 -5.75 14.83 -9.90
CA GLY A 196 -4.78 15.82 -10.37
C GLY A 196 -5.43 17.10 -10.91
N VAL A 197 -6.56 16.98 -11.62
CA VAL A 197 -7.34 18.13 -12.10
C VAL A 197 -7.94 18.91 -10.93
N TRP A 198 -8.50 18.22 -9.94
CA TRP A 198 -8.98 18.88 -8.72
C TRP A 198 -7.85 19.60 -7.99
N MET A 199 -6.68 18.99 -7.83
CA MET A 199 -5.50 19.66 -7.25
C MET A 199 -5.11 20.94 -8.00
N MET A 200 -5.10 20.91 -9.33
CA MET A 200 -4.82 22.09 -10.15
C MET A 200 -5.84 23.21 -9.94
N ILE A 201 -7.13 22.87 -9.95
CA ILE A 201 -8.21 23.85 -9.70
C ILE A 201 -8.03 24.49 -8.33
N LEU A 202 -7.73 23.68 -7.30
CA LEU A 202 -7.53 24.16 -5.94
C LEU A 202 -6.29 25.06 -5.78
N VAL A 203 -5.21 24.79 -6.50
CA VAL A 203 -4.01 25.65 -6.52
C VAL A 203 -4.29 26.98 -7.22
N LEU A 204 -5.08 26.97 -8.29
CA LEU A 204 -5.43 28.16 -9.06
C LEU A 204 -6.40 29.10 -8.34
N ASP A 205 -7.22 28.57 -7.42
CA ASP A 205 -8.21 29.36 -6.68
C ASP A 205 -7.57 30.26 -5.59
N ASN A 206 -6.24 30.20 -5.39
CA ASN A 206 -5.45 30.95 -4.40
C ASN A 206 -5.90 30.84 -2.94
N ASP A 207 -6.95 30.08 -2.63
CA ASP A 207 -7.40 29.77 -1.29
C ASP A 207 -6.79 28.45 -0.82
N SER A 208 -5.48 28.49 -0.54
CA SER A 208 -4.73 27.37 0.04
C SER A 208 -5.04 27.18 1.52
N SER A 209 -6.32 27.27 1.90
CA SER A 209 -6.75 27.05 3.27
C SER A 209 -6.56 25.58 3.66
N THR A 210 -6.28 25.31 4.94
CA THR A 210 -6.16 23.95 5.49
C THR A 210 -7.41 23.10 5.21
N THR A 211 -8.58 23.75 5.09
CA THR A 211 -9.88 23.17 4.72
C THR A 211 -9.86 22.53 3.33
N THR A 212 -9.13 23.14 2.39
CA THR A 212 -9.00 22.70 1.00
C THR A 212 -8.19 21.40 0.90
N ILE A 213 -7.06 21.32 1.62
CA ILE A 213 -6.22 20.11 1.71
C ILE A 213 -6.99 18.96 2.38
N TYR A 214 -7.77 19.27 3.41
CA TYR A 214 -8.62 18.30 4.09
C TYR A 214 -9.65 17.69 3.12
N THR A 215 -10.36 18.53 2.36
CA THR A 215 -11.36 18.09 1.38
C THR A 215 -10.76 17.15 0.33
N PHE A 216 -9.58 17.50 -0.20
CA PHE A 216 -8.85 16.66 -1.14
C PHE A 216 -8.48 15.29 -0.53
N THR A 217 -7.93 15.30 0.69
CA THR A 217 -7.52 14.09 1.41
C THR A 217 -8.71 13.19 1.71
N THR A 218 -9.85 13.77 2.08
CA THR A 218 -11.11 13.05 2.30
C THR A 218 -11.62 12.40 1.02
N TYR A 219 -11.59 13.11 -0.12
CA TYR A 219 -12.00 12.54 -1.40
C TYR A 219 -11.13 11.34 -1.80
N TYR A 220 -9.81 11.48 -1.71
CA TYR A 220 -8.86 10.38 -1.96
C TYR A 220 -9.17 9.16 -1.08
N SER A 221 -9.41 9.41 0.21
CA SER A 221 -9.73 8.39 1.20
C SER A 221 -11.02 7.66 0.87
N MET A 222 -12.09 8.37 0.50
CA MET A 222 -13.39 7.79 0.17
C MET A 222 -13.30 6.86 -1.04
N VAL A 223 -12.67 7.29 -2.13
CA VAL A 223 -12.54 6.46 -3.33
C VAL A 223 -11.71 5.21 -3.04
N TYR A 224 -10.64 5.35 -2.26
CA TYR A 224 -9.85 4.20 -1.83
C TYR A 224 -10.68 3.23 -0.96
N VAL A 225 -11.46 3.74 0.00
CA VAL A 225 -12.32 2.91 0.87
C VAL A 225 -13.33 2.12 0.05
N THR A 226 -13.92 2.71 -1.00
CA THR A 226 -14.82 1.99 -1.92
C THR A 226 -14.15 0.75 -2.53
N HIS A 227 -12.90 0.86 -2.98
CA HIS A 227 -12.15 -0.30 -3.50
C HIS A 227 -11.84 -1.33 -2.41
N GLN A 228 -11.56 -0.91 -1.18
CA GLN A 228 -11.31 -1.83 -0.07
C GLN A 228 -12.57 -2.57 0.37
N ILE A 229 -13.76 -1.95 0.31
CA ILE A 229 -15.03 -2.62 0.58
C ILE A 229 -15.21 -3.81 -0.37
N LEU A 230 -14.89 -3.64 -1.66
CA LEU A 230 -14.94 -4.72 -2.65
C LEU A 230 -14.02 -5.89 -2.26
N LEU A 231 -12.79 -5.58 -1.80
CA LEU A 231 -11.85 -6.57 -1.29
C LEU A 231 -12.39 -7.30 -0.06
N PHE A 232 -13.01 -6.60 0.89
CA PHE A 232 -13.56 -7.22 2.10
C PHE A 232 -14.71 -8.17 1.77
N ILE A 233 -15.62 -7.76 0.88
CA ILE A 233 -16.70 -8.62 0.39
C ILE A 233 -16.12 -9.87 -0.27
N ALA A 234 -15.14 -9.69 -1.17
CA ALA A 234 -14.48 -10.79 -1.84
C ALA A 234 -13.80 -11.77 -0.87
N THR A 235 -13.13 -11.26 0.16
CA THR A 235 -12.49 -12.06 1.20
C THR A 235 -13.49 -12.88 2.00
N ILE A 236 -14.59 -12.26 2.46
CA ILE A 236 -15.67 -12.97 3.16
C ILE A 236 -16.22 -14.09 2.27
N PHE A 237 -16.52 -13.78 1.00
CA PHE A 237 -17.00 -14.78 0.05
C PHE A 237 -16.02 -15.94 -0.14
N GLN A 238 -14.71 -15.70 -0.16
CA GLN A 238 -13.72 -16.77 -0.25
C GLN A 238 -13.67 -17.69 0.98
N PHE A 239 -14.10 -17.22 2.15
CA PHE A 239 -14.29 -18.09 3.32
C PHE A 239 -15.60 -18.88 3.25
N CYS A 240 -16.59 -18.41 2.49
CA CYS A 240 -17.87 -19.08 2.29
C CYS A 240 -17.89 -20.13 1.16
N ILE A 241 -16.78 -20.32 0.42
CA ILE A 241 -16.67 -21.33 -0.64
C ILE A 241 -16.01 -22.60 -0.08
N SER A 242 -16.71 -23.73 -0.17
CA SER A 242 -16.19 -25.04 0.21
C SER A 242 -15.41 -25.73 -0.92
N GLU A 243 -15.63 -25.35 -2.18
CA GLU A 243 -14.93 -25.92 -3.33
C GLU A 243 -13.43 -25.60 -3.30
N ALA A 244 -12.60 -26.60 -3.59
CA ALA A 244 -11.15 -26.42 -3.73
C ALA A 244 -10.81 -25.64 -5.01
N PRO A 245 -9.70 -24.89 -5.05
CA PRO A 245 -9.22 -24.26 -6.28
C PRO A 245 -8.90 -25.28 -7.36
N LYS A 246 -9.32 -25.03 -8.61
CA LYS A 246 -9.17 -25.99 -9.72
C LYS A 246 -7.78 -25.97 -10.37
N SER A 247 -7.02 -24.90 -10.17
CA SER A 247 -5.70 -24.73 -10.75
C SER A 247 -4.75 -24.04 -9.77
N HIS A 248 -3.44 -24.16 -10.02
CA HIS A 248 -2.42 -23.49 -9.23
C HIS A 248 -2.60 -21.97 -9.20
N SER A 249 -2.90 -21.35 -10.35
CA SER A 249 -3.17 -19.90 -10.41
C SER A 249 -4.41 -19.51 -9.60
N GLU A 250 -5.45 -20.33 -9.62
CA GLU A 250 -6.65 -20.08 -8.82
C GLU A 250 -6.34 -20.23 -7.33
N TYR A 251 -5.54 -21.22 -6.94
CA TYR A 251 -5.06 -21.36 -5.56
C TYR A 251 -4.30 -20.12 -5.11
N CYS A 252 -3.37 -19.60 -5.94
CA CYS A 252 -2.64 -18.38 -5.62
C CYS A 252 -3.60 -17.20 -5.45
N VAL A 253 -4.52 -16.96 -6.41
CA VAL A 253 -5.47 -15.83 -6.32
C VAL A 253 -6.38 -15.94 -5.09
N VAL A 254 -6.94 -17.11 -4.79
CA VAL A 254 -7.76 -17.32 -3.58
C VAL A 254 -6.96 -17.03 -2.32
N THR A 255 -5.71 -17.49 -2.27
CA THR A 255 -4.81 -17.28 -1.14
C THR A 255 -4.45 -15.80 -0.99
N HIS A 256 -4.19 -15.10 -2.09
CA HIS A 256 -3.91 -13.67 -2.10
C HIS A 256 -5.12 -12.87 -1.59
N THR A 257 -6.34 -13.14 -2.09
CA THR A 257 -7.56 -12.48 -1.62
C THR A 257 -7.79 -12.70 -0.12
N LYS A 258 -7.57 -13.93 0.37
CA LYS A 258 -7.73 -14.24 1.80
C LYS A 258 -6.72 -13.49 2.65
N TYR A 259 -5.42 -13.59 2.36
CA TYR A 259 -4.40 -12.97 3.22
C TYR A 259 -4.35 -11.45 3.10
N ILE A 260 -4.37 -10.90 1.88
CA ILE A 260 -4.38 -9.45 1.68
C ILE A 260 -5.64 -8.86 2.34
N GLY A 261 -6.82 -9.42 2.03
CA GLY A 261 -8.06 -8.90 2.57
C GLY A 261 -8.19 -9.07 4.08
N LEU A 262 -7.76 -10.18 4.69
CA LEU A 262 -7.80 -10.36 6.14
C LEU A 262 -6.94 -9.32 6.87
N VAL A 263 -5.69 -9.12 6.41
CA VAL A 263 -4.78 -8.11 6.98
C VAL A 263 -5.40 -6.72 6.83
N LYS A 264 -5.99 -6.41 5.67
CA LYS A 264 -6.62 -5.11 5.42
C LYS A 264 -7.90 -4.92 6.22
N MET A 265 -8.70 -5.96 6.48
CA MET A 265 -9.86 -5.89 7.36
C MET A 265 -9.45 -5.55 8.80
N ILE A 266 -8.40 -6.20 9.31
CA ILE A 266 -7.86 -5.92 10.65
C ILE A 266 -7.36 -4.47 10.73
N LEU A 267 -6.52 -4.05 9.77
CA LEU A 267 -6.01 -2.67 9.73
C LEU A 267 -7.13 -1.64 9.52
N GLY A 268 -8.15 -1.97 8.73
CA GLY A 268 -9.33 -1.13 8.51
C GLY A 268 -10.15 -0.96 9.79
N ALA A 269 -10.35 -2.03 10.56
CA ALA A 269 -11.03 -1.98 11.85
C ALA A 269 -10.25 -1.14 12.88
N ILE A 270 -8.93 -1.31 12.94
CA ILE A 270 -8.05 -0.50 13.79
C ILE A 270 -8.13 0.98 13.39
N CYS A 271 -8.00 1.27 12.09
CA CYS A 271 -8.10 2.63 11.56
C CYS A 271 -9.46 3.27 11.89
N PHE A 272 -10.55 2.53 11.70
CA PHE A 272 -11.90 2.99 12.04
C PHE A 272 -12.06 3.26 13.55
N ALA A 273 -11.56 2.37 14.41
CA ALA A 273 -11.57 2.58 15.86
C ALA A 273 -10.76 3.83 16.27
N CYS A 274 -9.58 4.03 15.68
CA CYS A 274 -8.77 5.23 15.86
C CYS A 274 -9.53 6.51 15.49
N TYR A 275 -10.30 6.50 14.38
CA TYR A 275 -11.16 7.61 13.99
C TYR A 275 -12.28 7.87 15.01
N LEU A 276 -12.98 6.84 15.48
CA LEU A 276 -14.05 6.97 16.47
C LEU A 276 -13.53 7.52 17.82
N LEU A 277 -12.36 7.04 18.24
CA LEU A 277 -11.72 7.44 19.50
C LEU A 277 -10.92 8.74 19.40
N LYS A 278 -10.79 9.33 18.20
CA LYS A 278 -9.91 10.46 17.90
C LYS A 278 -8.46 10.23 18.36
N TYR A 279 -7.98 9.00 18.20
CA TYR A 279 -6.67 8.56 18.65
C TYR A 279 -5.78 8.22 17.46
N GLU A 280 -4.64 8.91 17.34
CA GLU A 280 -3.57 8.62 16.35
C GLU A 280 -4.10 8.39 14.92
N THR A 281 -5.09 9.20 14.50
CA THR A 281 -5.84 9.02 13.24
C THR A 281 -4.97 9.15 12.00
N VAL A 282 -4.00 10.07 12.02
CA VAL A 282 -3.03 10.27 10.93
C VAL A 282 -2.15 9.04 10.75
N ILE A 283 -1.61 8.49 11.85
CA ILE A 283 -0.75 7.30 11.81
C ILE A 283 -1.55 6.10 11.31
N ALA A 284 -2.73 5.85 11.89
CA ALA A 284 -3.56 4.70 11.54
C ALA A 284 -4.01 4.75 10.07
N SER A 285 -4.41 5.92 9.59
CA SER A 285 -4.75 6.15 8.18
C SER A 285 -3.57 5.87 7.28
N THR A 286 -2.43 6.47 7.59
CA THR A 286 -1.23 6.37 6.77
C THR A 286 -0.75 4.91 6.64
N ILE A 287 -0.81 4.14 7.73
CA ILE A 287 -0.55 2.70 7.71
C ILE A 287 -1.57 1.97 6.83
N PHE A 288 -2.86 2.23 7.04
CA PHE A 288 -3.92 1.56 6.30
C PHE A 288 -3.84 1.78 4.79
N PHE A 289 -3.54 3.01 4.35
CA PHE A 289 -3.37 3.34 2.93
C PHE A 289 -2.02 2.87 2.36
N GLY A 290 -0.93 3.05 3.11
CA GLY A 290 0.44 2.81 2.61
C GLY A 290 0.84 1.34 2.54
N VAL A 291 0.22 0.46 3.33
CA VAL A 291 0.67 -0.94 3.47
C VAL A 291 0.56 -1.75 2.19
N ASP A 292 -0.30 -1.37 1.23
CA ASP A 292 -0.52 -2.16 0.01
C ASP A 292 0.74 -2.30 -0.84
N ILE A 293 1.55 -1.25 -0.90
CA ILE A 293 2.79 -1.24 -1.68
C ILE A 293 3.71 -2.38 -1.23
N PHE A 294 3.67 -2.80 0.03
CA PHE A 294 4.50 -3.89 0.53
C PHE A 294 3.73 -5.19 0.79
N LEU A 295 2.50 -5.12 1.31
CA LEU A 295 1.69 -6.29 1.64
C LEU A 295 1.35 -7.13 0.40
N VAL A 296 0.89 -6.49 -0.67
CA VAL A 296 0.47 -7.19 -1.90
C VAL A 296 1.61 -8.03 -2.48
N PRO A 297 2.81 -7.48 -2.77
CA PRO A 297 3.89 -8.28 -3.33
C PRO A 297 4.45 -9.30 -2.34
N VAL A 298 4.49 -9.02 -1.04
CA VAL A 298 4.94 -9.99 -0.01
C VAL A 298 4.03 -11.21 0.00
N VAL A 299 2.71 -11.01 -0.02
CA VAL A 299 1.75 -12.13 -0.07
C VAL A 299 1.92 -12.93 -1.36
N ILE A 300 2.11 -12.27 -2.50
CA ILE A 300 2.36 -12.94 -3.79
C ILE A 300 3.63 -13.79 -3.72
N GLN A 301 4.73 -13.24 -3.21
CA GLN A 301 6.00 -13.96 -3.09
C GLN A 301 5.91 -15.17 -2.17
N ILE A 302 5.37 -14.98 -0.95
CA ILE A 302 5.27 -16.05 0.04
C ILE A 302 4.36 -17.16 -0.47
N THR A 303 3.23 -16.81 -1.10
CA THR A 303 2.28 -17.79 -1.64
C THR A 303 2.97 -18.65 -2.70
N GLU A 304 3.68 -18.03 -3.65
CA GLU A 304 4.38 -18.73 -4.71
C GLU A 304 5.52 -19.62 -4.17
N ILE A 305 6.30 -19.12 -3.21
CA ILE A 305 7.41 -19.87 -2.58
C ILE A 305 6.87 -21.11 -1.84
N ARG A 306 5.74 -20.97 -1.14
CA ARG A 306 5.13 -22.05 -0.36
C ARG A 306 4.33 -23.03 -1.20
N ALA A 307 3.95 -22.64 -2.41
CA ALA A 307 3.12 -23.47 -3.25
C ALA A 307 3.90 -24.74 -3.66
N LYS A 308 3.36 -25.90 -3.26
CA LYS A 308 3.89 -27.21 -3.66
C LYS A 308 3.22 -27.62 -4.98
N PRO A 309 3.99 -27.91 -6.05
CA PRO A 309 3.41 -28.27 -7.34
C PRO A 309 2.55 -29.55 -7.30
N ASN A 310 2.73 -30.43 -6.30
CA ASN A 310 2.06 -31.73 -6.21
C ASN A 310 0.75 -31.74 -5.39
N VAL A 311 0.25 -30.60 -4.88
CA VAL A 311 -0.93 -30.59 -3.98
C VAL A 311 -2.26 -30.45 -4.73
N ILE A 312 -2.23 -30.07 -6.00
CA ILE A 312 -3.44 -29.97 -6.84
C ILE A 312 -3.39 -31.11 -7.85
N ILE A 313 -4.03 -32.23 -7.51
CA ILE A 313 -4.29 -33.31 -8.46
C ILE A 313 -5.28 -32.75 -9.49
N PRO A 314 -4.93 -32.67 -10.79
CA PRO A 314 -5.90 -32.36 -11.82
C PRO A 314 -7.01 -33.39 -11.73
N THR A 315 -8.25 -32.96 -11.55
CA THR A 315 -9.41 -33.83 -11.66
C THR A 315 -9.33 -34.47 -13.05
N GLU A 316 -9.14 -35.79 -13.05
CA GLU A 316 -8.92 -36.71 -14.16
C GLU A 316 -9.05 -36.13 -15.58
N ILE A 317 -7.94 -36.15 -16.33
CA ILE A 317 -8.03 -36.32 -17.78
C ILE A 317 -8.65 -37.70 -17.99
N GLN A 318 -9.98 -37.74 -18.09
CA GLN A 318 -10.70 -38.92 -18.54
C GLN A 318 -10.22 -39.19 -19.97
N LYS A 319 -9.24 -40.07 -20.12
CA LYS A 319 -8.83 -40.62 -21.41
C LYS A 319 -10.03 -41.41 -21.93
N VAL A 320 -10.92 -40.75 -22.67
CA VAL A 320 -11.88 -41.45 -23.50
C VAL A 320 -11.05 -42.26 -24.51
N PRO A 321 -11.16 -43.60 -24.55
CA PRO A 321 -10.44 -44.36 -25.54
C PRO A 321 -10.96 -43.96 -26.92
N MET A 322 -10.05 -43.52 -27.79
CA MET A 322 -10.33 -43.45 -29.22
C MET A 322 -10.69 -44.86 -29.67
N LYS A 323 -11.95 -45.05 -30.08
CA LYS A 323 -12.33 -46.21 -30.88
C LYS A 323 -11.54 -46.12 -32.18
N VAL A 324 -10.60 -47.05 -32.37
CA VAL A 324 -10.02 -47.36 -33.68
C VAL A 324 -11.02 -48.22 -34.44
#